data_AF-A0A535T6C2-F1
#
_entry.id   AF-A0A535T6C2-F1
#
_cell.length_a   1.000
_cell.length_b   1.000
_cell.length_c   1.000
_cell.angle_alpha   90.00
_cell.angle_beta   90.00
_cell.angle_gamma   90.00
#
_symmetry.space_group_name_H-M   'P 1'
#
loop_
_entity.id
_entity.type
_entity.pdbx_description
1 polymer ?
#
loop_
_entity_poly.entity_id
_entity_poly.type
_entity_poly.pdbx_seq_one_letter_code
_entity_poly.pdbx_strand_id
1 'polypeptide(L)'
;MHPTSLELTFVPTPHRFRVQGQTFYTWCALDALTYPALLQLTACVESSCPVSGAPVTLSVTPTSVHDLAPASAIVSLVIPKHGSSCNGDRSSFCNRSLFFRSRRDALIWQASSPRARLLSVADAYQVGRLIARSRYPS
;
A
#
# COMPACT_ATOMS: atom_id res chain seq x y z
N MET A 1 9.70 21.79 -4.59
CA MET A 1 8.72 21.16 -3.69
C MET A 1 8.30 19.84 -4.31
N HIS A 2 8.67 18.71 -3.72
CA HIS A 2 8.27 17.37 -4.20
C HIS A 2 7.45 16.68 -3.11
N PRO A 3 6.10 16.82 -3.11
CA PRO A 3 5.25 16.04 -2.24
C PRO A 3 4.65 14.91 -3.06
N THR A 4 5.32 13.76 -3.09
CA THR A 4 4.58 12.51 -3.22
C THR A 4 4.56 11.90 -1.85
N SER A 5 3.57 12.33 -1.08
CA SER A 5 3.57 12.21 0.35
C SER A 5 3.26 10.76 0.75
N LEU A 6 4.32 9.98 1.01
CA LEU A 6 4.21 8.89 1.96
C LEU A 6 3.67 9.53 3.24
N GLU A 7 2.45 9.19 3.64
CA GLU A 7 1.81 9.77 4.83
C GLU A 7 1.43 8.71 5.87
N LEU A 8 1.89 8.97 7.10
CA LEU A 8 1.46 8.31 8.34
C LEU A 8 0.58 9.30 9.10
N THR A 9 -0.54 8.83 9.60
CA THR A 9 -1.51 9.64 10.33
C THR A 9 -2.04 8.92 11.57
N PHE A 10 -2.46 9.67 12.58
CA PHE A 10 -3.23 9.14 13.72
C PHE A 10 -4.73 9.10 13.43
N VAL A 11 -5.18 9.75 12.35
CA VAL A 11 -6.58 9.73 11.91
C VAL A 11 -6.88 8.36 11.28
N PRO A 12 -7.92 7.64 11.74
CA PRO A 12 -8.24 6.32 11.21
C PRO A 12 -8.44 6.29 9.69
N THR A 13 -7.82 5.30 9.04
CA THR A 13 -8.06 4.90 7.65
C THR A 13 -8.32 3.39 7.60
N PRO A 14 -8.73 2.83 6.44
CA PRO A 14 -8.82 1.39 6.26
C PRO A 14 -7.48 0.63 6.34
N HIS A 15 -6.34 1.31 6.47
CA HIS A 15 -5.01 0.68 6.55
C HIS A 15 -4.38 0.97 7.91
N ARG A 16 -4.70 0.13 8.90
CA ARG A 16 -4.12 0.25 10.24
C ARG A 16 -2.67 -0.23 10.21
N PHE A 17 -1.77 0.59 10.72
CA PHE A 17 -0.33 0.39 10.69
C PHE A 17 0.23 0.44 12.11
N ARG A 18 0.67 -0.70 12.65
CA ARG A 18 1.23 -0.79 14.01
C ARG A 18 2.74 -0.96 13.95
N VAL A 19 3.47 -0.11 14.65
CA VAL A 19 4.94 -0.15 14.74
C VAL A 19 5.36 0.27 16.15
N GLN A 20 6.32 -0.45 16.75
CA GLN A 20 6.85 -0.15 18.09
C GLN A 20 5.77 0.04 19.18
N GLY A 21 4.71 -0.76 19.15
CA GLY A 21 3.61 -0.67 20.13
C GLY A 21 2.62 0.49 19.89
N GLN A 22 2.92 1.38 18.94
CA GLN A 22 2.03 2.49 18.58
C GLN A 22 1.16 2.12 17.38
N THR A 23 -0.09 2.60 17.39
CA THR A 23 -0.99 2.50 16.23
C THR A 23 -1.00 3.81 15.45
N PHE A 24 -0.74 3.68 14.16
CA PHE A 24 -0.90 4.69 13.12
C PHE A 24 -1.80 4.14 12.02
N TYR A 25 -2.00 4.94 10.98
CA TYR A 25 -2.70 4.58 9.78
C TYR A 25 -1.94 5.11 8.56
N THR A 26 -1.98 4.36 7.47
CA THR A 26 -1.47 4.81 6.17
C THR A 26 -2.63 5.16 5.24
N TRP A 27 -2.37 5.97 4.23
CA TRP A 27 -3.42 6.40 3.32
C TRP A 27 -3.70 5.41 2.20
N CYS A 28 -2.74 4.54 1.88
CA CYS A 28 -2.93 3.49 0.90
C CYS A 28 -2.15 2.21 1.23
N ALA A 29 -2.41 1.16 0.45
CA ALA A 29 -1.71 -0.11 0.56
C ALA A 29 -0.21 0.01 0.24
N LEU A 30 0.17 0.81 -0.76
CA LEU A 30 1.58 1.01 -1.11
C LEU A 30 2.38 1.71 -0.01
N ASP A 31 1.79 2.69 0.68
CA ASP A 31 2.44 3.37 1.82
C ASP A 31 2.77 2.35 2.92
N ALA A 32 1.81 1.48 3.25
CA ALA A 32 1.98 0.42 4.25
C ALA A 32 3.12 -0.56 3.90
N LEU A 33 3.36 -0.79 2.61
CA LEU A 33 4.45 -1.64 2.11
C LEU A 33 5.79 -0.89 1.99
N THR A 34 5.76 0.44 1.86
CA THR A 34 6.96 1.26 1.63
C THR A 34 7.62 1.69 2.95
N TYR A 35 6.81 2.07 3.94
CA TYR A 35 7.31 2.62 5.20
C TYR A 35 8.28 1.73 5.98
N PRO A 36 8.05 0.41 6.11
CA PRO A 36 8.97 -0.48 6.83
C PRO A 36 10.40 -0.47 6.24
N ALA A 37 10.52 -0.47 4.92
CA ALA A 37 11.80 -0.36 4.24
C ALA A 37 12.42 1.04 4.34
N LEU A 38 11.59 2.09 4.34
CA LEU A 38 12.07 3.46 4.48
C LEU A 38 12.57 3.76 5.90
N LEU A 39 11.80 3.36 6.92
CA LEU A 39 12.06 3.66 8.32
C LEU A 39 12.99 2.66 9.00
N GLN A 40 13.34 1.56 8.31
CA GLN A 40 14.10 0.44 8.88
C GLN A 40 13.43 -0.16 10.13
N LEU A 41 12.10 -0.27 10.08
CA LEU A 41 11.27 -0.81 11.17
C LEU A 41 10.36 -1.93 10.65
N THR A 42 9.94 -2.82 11.55
CA THR A 42 8.91 -3.82 11.26
C THR A 42 7.55 -3.28 11.66
N ALA A 43 6.54 -3.48 10.81
CA ALA A 43 5.17 -3.06 11.07
C ALA A 43 4.17 -4.18 10.81
N CYS A 44 3.13 -4.23 11.65
CA CYS A 44 1.96 -5.07 11.41
C CYS A 44 0.87 -4.23 10.74
N VAL A 45 0.38 -4.71 9.61
CA VAL A 45 -0.63 -4.03 8.81
C VAL A 45 -1.92 -4.85 8.84
N GLU A 46 -3.04 -4.15 9.04
CA GLU A 46 -4.37 -4.70 8.88
C GLU A 46 -5.18 -3.77 7.99
N SER A 47 -5.86 -4.36 7.02
CA SER A 47 -6.75 -3.66 6.12
C SER A 47 -8.01 -4.45 5.82
N SER A 48 -8.94 -3.87 5.08
CA SER A 48 -10.19 -4.50 4.68
C SER A 48 -10.31 -4.47 3.16
N CYS A 49 -10.71 -5.59 2.57
CA CYS A 49 -10.99 -5.69 1.15
C CYS A 49 -12.22 -4.83 0.81
N PRO A 50 -12.14 -3.86 -0.11
CA PRO A 50 -13.24 -2.95 -0.40
C PRO A 50 -14.44 -3.63 -1.10
N VAL A 51 -14.26 -4.85 -1.61
CA VAL A 51 -15.32 -5.61 -2.31
C VAL A 51 -16.08 -6.53 -1.37
N SER A 52 -15.39 -7.14 -0.39
CA SER A 52 -15.98 -8.16 0.48
C SER A 52 -15.99 -7.80 1.96
N GLY A 53 -15.33 -6.71 2.36
CA GLY A 53 -15.12 -6.33 3.76
C GLY A 53 -14.15 -7.23 4.53
N ALA A 54 -13.71 -8.34 3.94
CA ALA A 54 -12.85 -9.31 4.60
C ALA A 54 -11.47 -8.71 4.95
N PRO A 55 -10.88 -9.09 6.09
CA PRO A 55 -9.59 -8.56 6.50
C PRO A 55 -8.46 -9.05 5.59
N VAL A 56 -7.45 -8.19 5.44
CA VAL A 56 -6.14 -8.52 4.89
C VAL A 56 -5.08 -8.10 5.91
N THR A 57 -4.30 -9.05 6.42
CA THR A 57 -3.27 -8.82 7.45
C THR A 57 -1.90 -9.27 6.95
N LEU A 58 -0.85 -8.57 7.38
CA LEU A 58 0.52 -8.89 7.04
C LEU A 58 1.50 -8.23 7.99
N SER A 59 2.65 -8.88 8.18
CA SER A 59 3.84 -8.32 8.82
C SER A 59 4.81 -7.86 7.74
N VAL A 60 5.30 -6.62 7.81
CA VAL A 60 6.21 -6.07 6.80
C VAL A 60 7.48 -5.63 7.49
N THR A 61 8.61 -6.20 7.06
CA THR A 61 9.95 -5.87 7.55
C THR A 61 10.67 -4.98 6.53
N PRO A 62 11.86 -4.46 6.88
CA PRO A 62 12.67 -3.72 5.92
C PRO A 62 13.11 -4.53 4.69
N THR A 63 13.03 -5.88 4.74
CA THR A 63 13.53 -6.76 3.68
C THR A 63 12.50 -7.71 3.06
N SER A 64 11.37 -7.95 3.72
CA SER A 64 10.38 -8.98 3.34
C SER A 64 8.97 -8.69 3.86
N VAL A 65 8.00 -9.44 3.34
CA VAL A 65 6.63 -9.55 3.87
C VAL A 65 6.44 -10.95 4.46
N HIS A 66 5.79 -11.04 5.62
CA HIS A 66 5.45 -12.26 6.34
C HIS A 66 3.98 -12.28 6.76
N ASP A 67 3.50 -13.45 7.18
CA ASP A 67 2.17 -13.66 7.78
C ASP A 67 1.01 -13.10 6.93
N LEU A 68 1.17 -13.12 5.60
CA LEU A 68 0.15 -12.61 4.70
C LEU A 68 -1.10 -13.49 4.74
N ALA A 69 -2.19 -12.92 5.23
CA ALA A 69 -3.48 -13.58 5.29
C ALA A 69 -4.58 -12.68 4.70
N PRO A 70 -5.36 -13.18 3.70
CA PRO A 70 -5.15 -14.45 3.00
C PRO A 70 -3.91 -14.40 2.09
N ALA A 71 -3.25 -15.55 1.89
CA ALA A 71 -2.06 -15.65 1.03
C ALA A 71 -2.32 -15.25 -0.44
N SER A 72 -3.58 -15.27 -0.88
CA SER A 72 -4.02 -14.86 -2.22
C SER A 72 -4.30 -13.36 -2.35
N ALA A 73 -3.98 -12.56 -1.33
CA ALA A 73 -4.21 -11.13 -1.35
C ALA A 73 -3.49 -10.42 -2.50
N ILE A 74 -4.14 -9.39 -3.02
CA ILE A 74 -3.72 -8.61 -4.19
C ILE A 74 -3.68 -7.13 -3.82
N VAL A 75 -2.75 -6.40 -4.42
CA VAL A 75 -2.66 -4.94 -4.32
C VAL A 75 -2.97 -4.32 -5.67
N SER A 76 -3.84 -3.30 -5.69
CA SER A 76 -3.96 -2.42 -6.85
C SER A 76 -2.92 -1.30 -6.78
N LEU A 77 -2.36 -0.92 -7.93
CA LEU A 77 -1.56 0.29 -8.10
C LEU A 77 -2.04 1.06 -9.32
N VAL A 78 -2.09 2.39 -9.25
CA VAL A 78 -2.36 3.24 -10.42
C VAL A 78 -1.09 3.99 -10.76
N ILE A 79 -0.48 3.69 -11.91
CA ILE A 79 0.71 4.41 -12.35
C ILE A 79 0.26 5.75 -12.95
N PRO A 80 0.70 6.90 -12.43
CA PRO A 80 0.41 8.20 -13.02
C PRO A 80 0.95 8.25 -14.46
N LYS A 81 0.29 9.00 -15.36
CA LYS A 81 0.83 9.19 -16.72
C LYS A 81 2.16 9.93 -16.64
N HIS A 82 3.10 9.59 -17.52
CA HIS A 82 4.39 10.28 -17.63
C HIS A 82 4.18 11.80 -17.79
N GLY A 83 4.89 12.63 -17.01
CA GLY A 83 4.71 14.09 -17.00
C GLY A 83 3.55 14.61 -16.14
N SER A 84 2.74 13.74 -15.54
CA SER A 84 1.83 14.15 -14.48
C SER A 84 2.66 14.45 -13.24
N SER A 85 2.63 15.71 -12.80
CA SER A 85 2.47 16.04 -11.38
C SER A 85 1.92 14.90 -10.54
N CYS A 86 2.74 14.09 -9.87
CA CYS A 86 2.31 13.47 -8.61
C CYS A 86 2.26 14.59 -7.55
N ASN A 87 1.54 15.67 -7.84
CA ASN A 87 1.48 16.92 -7.09
C ASN A 87 0.58 16.71 -5.88
N GLY A 88 0.97 15.84 -4.94
CA GLY A 88 0.25 15.66 -3.68
C GLY A 88 -1.25 15.37 -3.80
N ASP A 89 -1.78 15.02 -4.98
CA ASP A 89 -3.19 14.75 -5.17
C ASP A 89 -3.48 13.33 -4.67
N ARG A 90 -3.64 13.25 -3.35
CA ARG A 90 -4.04 12.08 -2.57
C ARG A 90 -5.23 11.36 -3.21
N SER A 91 -6.14 12.09 -3.85
CA SER A 91 -7.34 11.54 -4.46
C SER A 91 -7.07 10.75 -5.76
N SER A 92 -6.01 11.10 -6.48
CA SER A 92 -5.64 10.48 -7.76
C SER A 92 -4.90 9.15 -7.61
N PHE A 93 -4.14 8.97 -6.51
CA PHE A 93 -3.27 7.81 -6.27
C PHE A 93 -3.65 7.00 -5.02
N CYS A 94 -3.68 7.63 -3.84
CA CYS A 94 -3.86 6.90 -2.57
C CYS A 94 -5.25 6.24 -2.47
N ASN A 95 -6.29 6.88 -2.99
CA ASN A 95 -7.64 6.29 -3.07
C ASN A 95 -7.72 5.04 -3.98
N ARG A 96 -6.66 4.70 -4.70
CA ARG A 96 -6.66 3.63 -5.71
C ARG A 96 -5.59 2.56 -5.47
N SER A 97 -4.76 2.71 -4.44
CA SER A 97 -3.88 1.64 -3.98
C SER A 97 -4.48 0.91 -2.78
N LEU A 98 -5.08 -0.25 -3.06
CA LEU A 98 -5.96 -0.97 -2.14
C LEU A 98 -5.50 -2.42 -1.97
N PHE A 99 -5.77 -3.00 -0.80
CA PHE A 99 -5.64 -4.44 -0.57
C PHE A 99 -6.95 -5.15 -0.93
N PHE A 100 -6.84 -6.30 -1.58
CA PHE A 100 -7.95 -7.21 -1.85
C PHE A 100 -7.63 -8.57 -1.27
N ARG A 101 -8.65 -9.26 -0.76
CA ARG A 101 -8.47 -10.63 -0.23
C ARG A 101 -8.15 -11.67 -1.31
N SER A 102 -8.42 -11.36 -2.59
CA SER A 102 -8.20 -12.29 -3.69
C SER A 102 -8.12 -11.56 -5.03
N ARG A 103 -7.57 -12.23 -6.04
CA ARG A 103 -7.58 -11.74 -7.43
C ARG A 103 -8.99 -11.56 -7.98
N ARG A 104 -9.94 -12.41 -7.61
CA ARG A 104 -11.34 -12.28 -8.04
C ARG A 104 -11.94 -10.96 -7.55
N ASP A 105 -11.77 -10.65 -6.28
CA ASP A 105 -12.26 -9.41 -5.68
C ASP A 105 -11.57 -8.19 -6.34
N ALA A 106 -10.27 -8.27 -6.58
CA ALA A 106 -9.53 -7.23 -7.28
C ALA A 106 -10.03 -6.98 -8.72
N LEU A 107 -10.37 -8.03 -9.46
CA LEU A 107 -10.91 -7.93 -10.83
C LEU A 107 -12.31 -7.30 -10.87
N ILE A 108 -13.18 -7.64 -9.91
CA ILE A 108 -14.51 -7.02 -9.77
C ILE A 108 -14.37 -5.51 -9.60
N TRP A 109 -13.48 -5.07 -8.73
CA TRP A 109 -13.21 -3.64 -8.54
C TRP A 109 -12.53 -3.01 -9.75
N GLN A 110 -11.61 -3.71 -10.42
CA GLN A 110 -10.88 -3.19 -11.58
C GLN A 110 -11.80 -2.89 -12.77
N ALA A 111 -12.97 -3.53 -12.88
CA ALA A 111 -13.95 -3.22 -13.92
C ALA A 111 -14.37 -1.74 -13.94
N SER A 112 -14.44 -1.08 -12.76
CA SER A 112 -14.69 0.37 -12.65
C SER A 112 -13.40 1.20 -12.54
N SER A 113 -12.23 0.55 -12.49
CA SER A 113 -10.91 1.15 -12.36
C SER A 113 -9.89 0.56 -13.36
N PRO A 114 -10.13 0.65 -14.69
CA PRO A 114 -9.38 -0.10 -15.71
C PRO A 114 -7.90 0.29 -15.83
N ARG A 115 -7.51 1.45 -15.29
CA ARG A 115 -6.11 1.89 -15.27
C ARG A 115 -5.29 1.26 -14.15
N ALA A 116 -5.94 0.65 -13.16
CA ALA A 116 -5.23 -0.03 -12.09
C ALA A 116 -4.46 -1.23 -12.63
N ARG A 117 -3.29 -1.49 -12.05
CA ARG A 117 -2.51 -2.71 -12.20
C ARG A 117 -2.69 -3.53 -10.94
N LEU A 118 -2.90 -4.83 -11.11
CA LEU A 118 -3.07 -5.77 -10.00
C LEU A 118 -1.79 -6.55 -9.81
N LEU A 119 -1.22 -6.47 -8.62
CA LEU A 119 0.03 -7.12 -8.25
C LEU A 119 -0.19 -8.07 -7.08
N SER A 120 0.67 -9.08 -6.96
CA SER A 120 0.81 -9.77 -5.69
C SER A 120 1.32 -8.79 -4.62
N VAL A 121 1.07 -9.09 -3.35
CA VAL A 121 1.63 -8.29 -2.24
C VAL A 121 3.16 -8.27 -2.29
N ALA A 122 3.79 -9.38 -2.67
CA ALA A 122 5.24 -9.48 -2.80
C ALA A 122 5.80 -8.55 -3.88
N ASP A 123 5.17 -8.50 -5.06
CA ASP A 123 5.60 -7.60 -6.14
C ASP A 123 5.37 -6.13 -5.77
N ALA A 124 4.22 -5.82 -5.16
CA ALA A 124 3.92 -4.48 -4.67
C ALA A 124 4.92 -4.02 -3.60
N TYR A 125 5.38 -4.94 -2.74
CA TYR A 125 6.44 -4.66 -1.78
C TYR A 125 7.78 -4.32 -2.46
N GLN A 126 8.16 -5.03 -3.52
CA GLN A 126 9.36 -4.69 -4.29
C GLN A 126 9.25 -3.29 -4.92
N VAL A 127 8.08 -2.91 -5.44
CA VAL A 127 7.83 -1.55 -5.91
C VAL A 127 8.03 -0.53 -4.78
N GLY A 128 7.44 -0.77 -3.60
CA GLY A 128 7.62 0.08 -2.43
C GLY A 128 9.09 0.23 -2.02
N ARG A 129 9.85 -0.86 -2.04
CA ARG A 129 11.30 -0.83 -1.75
C ARG A 129 12.11 0.00 -2.74
N LEU A 130 11.79 -0.08 -4.03
CA LEU A 130 12.45 0.74 -5.05
C LEU A 130 12.12 2.22 -4.85
N ILE A 131 10.90 2.55 -4.46
CA ILE A 131 10.47 3.92 -4.12
C ILE A 131 11.21 4.44 -2.89
N ALA A 132 11.35 3.64 -1.83
CA ALA A 132 12.08 4.04 -0.63
C ALA A 132 13.55 4.40 -0.97
N ARG A 133 14.21 3.55 -1.77
CA ARG A 133 15.60 3.76 -2.19
C ARG A 133 15.82 4.98 -3.08
N SER A 134 14.90 5.25 -4.01
CA SER A 134 15.06 6.36 -4.96
C SER A 134 14.86 7.73 -4.33
N ARG A 135 14.10 7.80 -3.23
CA ARG A 135 13.76 9.07 -2.56
C ARG A 135 14.72 9.46 -1.45
N TYR A 136 15.31 8.45 -0.80
CA TYR A 136 16.25 8.65 0.29
C TYR A 136 17.45 7.72 0.04
N PRO A 137 18.28 8.03 -0.97
CA PRO A 137 19.51 7.30 -1.19
C PRO A 137 20.41 7.45 0.04
N SER A 138 20.99 6.34 0.48
CA SER A 138 21.98 6.26 1.56
C SER A 138 23.25 7.06 1.24
#